data_AF-A0AAD9H455-F1
#
_entry.id   AF-A0AAD9H455-F1
#
_cell.length_a   1.000
_cell.length_b   1.000
_cell.length_c   1.000
_cell.angle_alpha   90.00
_cell.angle_beta   90.00
_cell.angle_gamma   90.00
#
_symmetry.space_group_name_H-M   'P 1'
#
loop_
_entity.id
_entity.type
_entity.pdbx_description
1 polymer ?
#
loop_
_entity_poly.entity_id
_entity_poly.type
_entity_poly.pdbx_seq_one_letter_code
_entity_poly.pdbx_strand_id
1 'polypeptide(L)'
;MPPPSQLTVATLSVTRLLKEEISYEKELIQQKAKVATLEAEIKDGKPDEDGNREYMLRQLKLAVEETQKIFPSLRTRVEDATAKLEEQIALAESGGATPEELETARLALAKGKEEKTYATDTTGSA
;
A
#
# COMPACT_ATOMS: atom_id res chain seq x y z
N MET A 1 5.07 -31.43 3.25
CA MET A 1 5.16 -30.44 4.34
C MET A 1 3.80 -30.33 5.01
N PRO A 2 3.73 -30.14 6.34
CA PRO A 2 2.46 -29.85 7.00
C PRO A 2 1.86 -28.53 6.48
N PRO A 3 0.53 -28.36 6.54
CA PRO A 3 -0.11 -27.10 6.20
C PRO A 3 0.31 -26.00 7.20
N PRO A 4 0.38 -24.72 6.76
CA PRO A 4 0.70 -23.61 7.65
C PRO A 4 -0.38 -23.42 8.72
N SER A 5 0.03 -22.92 9.90
CA SER A 5 -0.89 -22.55 10.98
C SER A 5 -1.79 -21.38 10.57
N GLN A 6 -2.95 -21.24 11.22
CA GLN A 6 -3.86 -20.10 10.97
C GLN A 6 -3.19 -18.76 11.30
N LEU A 7 -2.34 -18.72 12.34
CA LEU A 7 -1.51 -17.56 12.68
C LEU A 7 -0.53 -17.22 11.55
N THR A 8 0.14 -18.23 10.99
CA THR A 8 1.04 -18.04 9.83
C THR A 8 0.27 -17.52 8.61
N VAL A 9 -0.92 -18.08 8.32
CA VAL A 9 -1.75 -17.62 7.19
C VAL A 9 -2.18 -16.16 7.36
N ALA A 10 -2.63 -15.76 8.56
CA ALA A 10 -3.01 -14.39 8.84
C ALA A 10 -1.81 -13.43 8.73
N THR A 11 -0.65 -13.83 9.24
CA THR A 11 0.61 -13.07 9.17
C THR A 11 1.03 -12.83 7.71
N LEU A 12 0.96 -13.86 6.87
CA LEU A 12 1.28 -13.77 5.44
C LEU A 12 0.28 -12.87 4.69
N SER A 13 -1.00 -12.90 5.07
CA SER A 13 -2.03 -12.04 4.49
C SER A 13 -1.71 -10.56 4.70
N VAL A 14 -1.43 -10.15 5.95
CA VAL A 14 -1.04 -8.77 6.28
C VAL A 14 0.25 -8.40 5.54
N THR A 15 1.27 -9.27 5.58
CA THR A 15 2.55 -9.01 4.91
C THR A 15 2.40 -8.80 3.40
N ARG A 16 1.53 -9.57 2.72
CA ARG A 16 1.28 -9.42 1.29
C ARG A 16 0.57 -8.11 0.97
N LEU A 17 -0.45 -7.77 1.75
CA LEU A 17 -1.22 -6.53 1.55
C LEU A 17 -0.35 -5.30 1.76
N LEU A 18 0.54 -5.29 2.76
CA LEU A 18 1.50 -4.18 2.96
C LEU A 18 2.49 -4.06 1.79
N LYS A 19 2.95 -5.17 1.23
CA LYS A 19 3.80 -5.14 0.02
C LYS A 19 3.04 -4.60 -1.19
N GLU A 20 1.77 -4.94 -1.33
CA GLU A 20 0.87 -4.41 -2.37
C GLU A 20 0.70 -2.89 -2.21
N GLU A 21 0.44 -2.40 -0.99
CA GLU A 21 0.29 -0.98 -0.70
C GLU A 21 1.57 -0.20 -1.02
N ILE A 22 2.72 -0.63 -0.50
CA ILE A 22 4.03 -0.03 -0.80
C ILE A 22 4.32 0.00 -2.31
N SER A 23 3.88 -1.02 -3.06
CA SER A 23 4.05 -1.05 -4.51
C SER A 23 3.25 0.06 -5.19
N TYR A 24 1.98 0.21 -4.83
CA TYR A 24 1.11 1.25 -5.37
C TYR A 24 1.56 2.65 -4.94
N GLU A 25 2.07 2.83 -3.72
CA GLU A 25 2.63 4.11 -3.28
C GLU A 25 3.84 4.53 -4.11
N LYS A 26 4.77 3.61 -4.34
CA LYS A 26 5.93 3.85 -5.20
C LYS A 26 5.52 4.21 -6.62
N GLU A 27 4.54 3.49 -7.17
CA GLU A 27 3.99 3.81 -8.48
C GLU A 27 3.39 5.21 -8.51
N LEU A 28 2.55 5.56 -7.53
CA LEU A 28 1.91 6.87 -7.43
C LEU A 28 2.94 8.00 -7.33
N ILE A 29 4.01 7.82 -6.54
CA ILE A 29 5.11 8.78 -6.42
C ILE A 29 5.79 9.00 -7.78
N GLN A 30 6.10 7.91 -8.49
CA GLN A 30 6.74 7.99 -9.80
C GLN A 30 5.84 8.67 -10.84
N GLN A 31 4.55 8.33 -10.87
CA GLN A 31 3.58 8.94 -11.78
C GLN A 31 3.42 10.44 -11.49
N LYS A 32 3.28 10.84 -10.22
CA LYS A 32 3.21 12.26 -9.81
C LYS A 32 4.48 13.04 -10.16
N ALA A 33 5.65 12.44 -9.96
CA ALA A 33 6.92 13.06 -10.36
C ALA A 33 6.96 13.31 -11.89
N LYS A 34 6.53 12.34 -12.70
CA LYS A 34 6.44 12.48 -14.16
C LYS A 34 5.45 13.56 -14.57
N VAL A 35 4.28 13.62 -13.92
CA VAL A 35 3.28 14.70 -14.13
C VAL A 35 3.92 16.06 -13.87
N ALA A 36 4.57 16.24 -12.71
CA ALA A 36 5.20 17.51 -12.35
C ALA A 36 6.32 17.90 -13.33
N THR A 37 7.15 16.95 -13.76
CA THR A 37 8.14 17.20 -14.81
C THR A 37 7.47 17.67 -16.09
N LEU A 38 6.49 16.94 -16.61
CA LEU A 38 5.85 17.25 -17.89
C LEU A 38 5.11 18.59 -17.85
N GLU A 39 4.45 18.92 -16.74
CA GLU A 39 3.82 20.23 -16.53
C GLU A 39 4.84 21.37 -16.58
N ALA A 40 6.01 21.18 -15.96
CA ALA A 40 7.08 22.17 -16.01
C ALA A 40 7.62 22.34 -17.44
N GLU A 41 7.80 21.25 -18.20
CA GLU A 41 8.27 21.33 -19.59
C GLU A 41 7.29 22.05 -20.53
N ILE A 42 5.99 21.81 -20.36
CA ILE A 42 4.94 22.53 -21.09
C ILE A 42 4.98 24.02 -20.71
N LYS A 43 5.05 24.32 -19.42
CA LYS A 43 5.08 25.70 -18.91
C LYS A 43 6.30 26.48 -19.41
N ASP A 44 7.46 25.84 -19.46
CA ASP A 44 8.71 26.44 -19.93
C ASP A 44 8.80 26.51 -21.47
N GLY A 45 7.78 26.01 -22.18
CA GLY A 45 7.74 26.03 -23.64
C GLY A 45 8.86 25.20 -24.29
N LYS A 46 9.30 24.12 -23.62
CA LYS A 46 10.33 23.25 -24.19
C LYS A 46 9.87 22.66 -25.54
N PRO A 47 10.77 22.43 -26.50
CA PRO A 47 10.41 21.81 -27.78
C PRO A 47 9.63 20.51 -27.56
N ASP A 48 8.49 20.35 -28.23
CA ASP A 48 7.69 19.13 -28.25
C ASP A 48 7.86 18.44 -29.60
N GLU A 49 8.90 17.62 -29.74
CA GLU A 49 9.27 16.98 -31.00
C GLU A 49 8.16 16.06 -31.53
N ASP A 50 7.41 15.41 -30.63
CA ASP A 50 6.35 14.47 -30.95
C ASP A 50 4.95 15.13 -31.04
N GLY A 51 4.83 16.40 -30.62
CA GLY A 51 3.58 17.18 -30.66
C GLY A 51 2.44 16.59 -29.82
N ASN A 52 2.74 15.74 -28.85
CA ASN A 52 1.76 14.97 -28.08
C ASN A 52 1.86 15.20 -26.57
N ARG A 53 2.64 16.18 -26.12
CA ARG A 53 2.97 16.37 -24.71
C ARG A 53 1.75 16.59 -23.83
N GLU A 54 0.77 17.38 -24.26
CA GLU A 54 -0.49 17.60 -23.53
C GLU A 54 -1.35 16.33 -23.47
N TYR A 55 -1.31 15.51 -24.52
CA TYR A 55 -1.99 14.22 -24.51
C TYR A 55 -1.35 13.27 -23.50
N MET A 56 -0.02 13.17 -23.51
CA MET A 56 0.74 12.38 -22.53
C MET A 56 0.47 12.85 -21.10
N LEU A 57 0.40 14.16 -20.86
CA LEU A 57 0.05 14.72 -19.56
C LEU A 57 -1.34 14.27 -19.10
N ARG A 58 -2.35 14.35 -19.98
CA ARG A 58 -3.71 13.88 -19.66
C ARG A 58 -3.73 12.40 -19.31
N GLN A 59 -3.02 11.56 -20.07
CA GLN A 59 -2.93 10.12 -19.80
C GLN A 59 -2.24 9.82 -18.46
N LEU A 60 -1.14 10.51 -18.16
CA LEU A 60 -0.44 10.35 -16.88
C LEU A 60 -1.31 10.80 -15.69
N LYS A 61 -2.07 11.89 -15.82
CA LYS A 61 -3.02 12.33 -14.80
C LYS A 61 -4.13 11.29 -14.57
N LEU A 62 -4.67 10.71 -15.64
CA LEU A 62 -5.65 9.64 -15.52
C LEU A 62 -5.07 8.42 -14.80
N ALA A 63 -3.83 8.02 -15.13
CA ALA A 63 -3.14 6.91 -14.45
C ALA A 63 -2.97 7.19 -12.94
N VAL A 64 -2.60 8.43 -12.56
CA VAL A 64 -2.54 8.85 -11.16
C VAL A 64 -3.89 8.66 -10.47
N GLU A 65 -4.98 9.11 -11.09
CA GLU A 65 -6.32 8.97 -10.52
C GLU A 65 -6.73 7.50 -10.38
N GLU A 66 -6.40 6.65 -11.36
CA GLU A 66 -6.69 5.22 -11.33
C GLU A 66 -5.92 4.51 -10.21
N THR A 67 -4.62 4.78 -10.06
CA THR A 67 -3.82 4.25 -8.96
C THR A 67 -4.36 4.74 -7.60
N GLN A 68 -4.77 6.01 -7.50
CA GLN A 68 -5.37 6.56 -6.29
C GLN A 68 -6.65 5.84 -5.87
N LYS A 69 -7.48 5.41 -6.83
CA LYS A 69 -8.75 4.70 -6.56
C LYS A 69 -8.55 3.30 -5.97
N ILE A 70 -7.35 2.72 -6.04
CA ILE A 70 -7.06 1.40 -5.46
C ILE A 70 -6.93 1.47 -3.93
N PHE A 71 -6.30 2.54 -3.41
CA PHE A 71 -5.95 2.66 -1.99
C PHE A 71 -7.12 2.49 -1.03
N PRO A 72 -8.32 3.07 -1.24
CA PRO A 72 -9.43 2.88 -0.30
C PRO A 72 -9.76 1.41 -0.05
N SER A 73 -9.91 0.63 -1.12
CA SER A 73 -10.20 -0.81 -1.02
C SER A 73 -9.03 -1.60 -0.42
N LEU A 74 -7.80 -1.21 -0.70
CA LEU A 74 -6.60 -1.88 -0.20
C LEU A 74 -6.41 -1.64 1.29
N ARG A 75 -6.61 -0.40 1.74
CA ARG A 75 -6.56 -0.02 3.15
C ARG A 75 -7.62 -0.75 3.97
N THR A 76 -8.85 -0.84 3.49
CA THR A 76 -9.88 -1.67 4.17
C THR A 76 -9.44 -3.13 4.28
N ARG A 77 -8.85 -3.72 3.21
CA ARG A 77 -8.31 -5.09 3.28
C ARG A 77 -7.17 -5.22 4.30
N VAL A 78 -6.30 -4.21 4.44
CA VAL A 78 -5.24 -4.18 5.46
C VAL A 78 -5.84 -4.10 6.87
N GLU A 79 -6.86 -3.27 7.08
CA GLU A 79 -7.58 -3.16 8.35
C GLU A 79 -8.23 -4.48 8.75
N ASP A 80 -8.98 -5.10 7.85
CA ASP A 80 -9.63 -6.39 8.11
C ASP A 80 -8.60 -7.49 8.40
N ALA A 81 -7.48 -7.51 7.66
CA ALA A 81 -6.43 -8.50 7.84
C ALA A 81 -5.66 -8.29 9.16
N THR A 82 -5.44 -7.05 9.58
CA THR A 82 -4.79 -6.74 10.86
C THR A 82 -5.69 -7.07 12.05
N ALA A 83 -6.99 -6.77 11.98
CA ALA A 83 -7.96 -7.21 12.99
C ALA A 83 -7.99 -8.74 13.11
N LYS A 84 -8.02 -9.46 11.98
CA LYS A 84 -7.94 -10.92 11.99
C LYS A 84 -6.63 -11.44 12.57
N LEU A 85 -5.51 -10.78 12.30
CA LEU A 85 -4.20 -11.17 12.85
C LEU A 85 -4.18 -10.99 14.38
N GLU A 86 -4.77 -9.93 14.91
CA GLU A 86 -4.93 -9.73 16.36
C GLU A 86 -5.68 -10.89 17.01
N GLU A 87 -6.82 -11.29 16.44
CA GLU A 87 -7.60 -12.42 16.93
C GLU A 87 -6.77 -13.72 16.93
N GLN A 88 -6.01 -13.98 15.86
CA GLN A 88 -5.18 -15.17 15.78
C GLN A 88 -4.02 -15.16 16.77
N ILE A 89 -3.42 -13.99 17.06
CA ILE A 89 -2.39 -13.86 18.10
C ILE A 89 -2.99 -14.21 19.46
N ALA A 90 -4.15 -13.65 19.81
CA ALA A 90 -4.82 -13.90 21.08
C ALA A 90 -5.18 -15.39 21.27
N LEU A 91 -5.64 -16.05 20.21
CA LEU A 91 -5.90 -17.50 20.23
C LEU A 91 -4.61 -18.32 20.39
N ALA A 92 -3.55 -17.93 19.70
CA ALA A 92 -2.28 -18.65 19.70
C ALA A 92 -1.53 -18.58 21.05
N GLU A 93 -1.69 -17.49 21.79
CA GLU A 93 -1.16 -17.31 23.15
C GLU A 93 -1.71 -18.35 24.14
N SER A 94 -2.86 -18.96 23.86
CA SER A 94 -3.45 -20.02 24.69
C SER A 94 -2.83 -21.42 24.50
N GLY A 95 -1.81 -21.56 23.64
CA GLY A 95 -1.03 -22.81 23.51
C GLY A 95 -0.95 -23.41 22.10
N GLY A 96 -1.06 -22.59 21.03
CA GLY A 96 -1.18 -23.06 19.65
C GLY A 96 -0.07 -22.63 18.68
N ALA A 97 0.94 -21.88 19.12
CA ALA A 97 2.00 -21.36 18.25
C ALA A 97 3.36 -21.38 18.95
N THR A 98 4.41 -21.42 18.13
CA THR A 98 5.78 -21.24 18.61
C THR A 98 6.05 -19.76 18.97
N PRO A 99 7.03 -19.47 19.84
CA PRO A 99 7.43 -18.09 20.13
C PRO A 99 7.81 -17.29 18.88
N GLU A 100 8.45 -17.92 17.89
CA GLU A 100 8.85 -17.31 16.63
C GLU A 100 7.64 -16.92 15.76
N GLU A 101 6.62 -17.78 15.69
CA GLU A 101 5.37 -17.45 14.98
C GLU A 101 4.66 -16.25 15.64
N LEU A 102 4.61 -16.21 16.97
CA LEU A 102 4.02 -15.09 17.72
C LEU A 102 4.81 -13.79 17.54
N GLU A 103 6.14 -13.84 17.55
CA GLU A 103 6.98 -12.68 17.30
C GLU A 103 6.77 -12.13 15.88
N THR A 104 6.80 -13.01 14.88
CA THR A 104 6.59 -12.63 13.48
C THR A 104 5.20 -12.03 13.26
N ALA A 105 4.17 -12.62 13.87
CA ALA A 105 2.81 -12.11 13.82
C ALA A 105 2.68 -10.71 14.45
N ARG A 106 3.29 -10.48 15.63
CA ARG A 106 3.28 -9.17 16.29
C ARG A 106 4.01 -8.11 15.47
N LEU A 107 5.14 -8.46 14.83
CA LEU A 107 5.86 -7.55 13.93
C LEU A 107 5.03 -7.19 12.70
N ALA A 108 4.35 -8.15 12.08
CA ALA A 108 3.46 -7.88 10.95
C ALA A 108 2.27 -7.01 11.36
N LEU A 109 1.70 -7.26 12.54
CA LEU A 109 0.62 -6.45 13.09
C LEU A 109 1.06 -5.01 13.36
N ALA A 110 2.22 -4.81 13.99
CA ALA A 110 2.76 -3.48 14.27
C ALA A 110 2.93 -2.67 12.98
N LYS A 111 3.55 -3.26 11.95
CA LYS A 111 3.70 -2.64 10.62
C LYS A 111 2.34 -2.30 9.99
N GLY A 112 1.37 -3.20 10.09
CA GLY A 112 0.02 -2.98 9.58
C GLY A 112 -0.71 -1.80 10.24
N LYS A 113 -0.46 -1.58 11.54
CA LYS A 113 -1.02 -0.43 12.28
C LYS A 113 -0.30 0.89 12.01
N GLU A 114 1.02 0.84 11.85
CA GLU A 114 1.80 2.02 11.48
C GLU A 114 1.34 2.58 10.13
N GLU A 115 1.15 1.69 9.14
CA GLU A 115 0.65 2.07 7.81
C GLU A 115 -0.72 2.76 7.88
N LYS A 116 -1.64 2.21 8.69
CA LYS A 116 -2.94 2.83 8.95
C LYS A 116 -2.82 4.25 9.49
N THR A 117 -1.85 4.51 10.36
CA THR A 117 -1.64 5.82 10.99
C THR A 117 -1.15 6.86 9.95
N TYR A 118 -0.25 6.44 9.06
CA TYR A 118 0.24 7.31 7.97
C TYR A 118 -0.88 7.66 6.96
N ALA A 119 -1.77 6.71 6.68
CA ALA A 119 -2.94 6.92 5.83
C ALA A 119 -3.94 7.93 6.42
N THR A 120 -4.17 7.93 7.74
CA THR A 120 -5.10 8.87 8.38
C THR A 120 -4.55 10.31 8.43
N ASP A 121 -3.24 10.47 8.64
CA ASP A 121 -2.62 11.80 8.71
C ASP A 121 -2.54 12.50 7.34
N THR A 122 -2.35 11.73 6.26
CA THR A 122 -2.34 12.27 4.89
C THR A 122 -3.73 12.64 4.36
N THR A 123 -4.80 12.06 4.89
CA THR A 123 -6.18 12.36 4.47
C THR A 123 -6.77 13.57 5.22
N GLY A 124 -6.16 14.00 6.33
CA GLY A 124 -6.58 15.16 7.13
C GLY A 124 -5.98 16.50 6.69
N SER A 125 -5.09 16.52 5.69
CA SER A 125 -4.52 17.75 5.11
C SER A 125 -5.02 17.93 3.67
N ALA A 126 -6.27 18.37 3.53
CA ALA A 126 -6.83 18.91 2.29
C ALA A 126 -7.58 20.20 2.60
#